data_AF-A0A1Q5CRH9-F1
#
_entry.id   AF-A0A1Q5CRH9-F1
#
_cell.length_a   1.000
_cell.length_b   1.000
_cell.length_c   1.000
_cell.angle_alpha   90.00
_cell.angle_beta   90.00
_cell.angle_gamma   90.00
#
_symmetry.space_group_name_H-M   'P 1'
#
loop_
_entity.id
_entity.type
_entity.pdbx_description
1 polymer ?
#
loop_
_entity_poly.entity_id
_entity_poly.type
_entity_poly.pdbx_seq_one_letter_code
_entity_poly.pdbx_strand_id
1 'polypeptide(L)'
;MPLNLDVDVVVVGFGMAGAAASLAATRDGARVLVLDQDFLTRRRSSARRAGRSGNSALADVRASALDAGVQVRTGCRAHELVVVGGEISGVGYATLPPGGAPTAAYR
;
A
#
# COMPACT_ATOMS: atom_id res chain seq x y z
N MET A 1 10.55 12.98 -10.10
CA MET A 1 10.29 14.01 -9.07
C MET A 1 10.11 13.24 -7.76
N PRO A 2 11.08 13.24 -6.83
CA PRO A 2 10.89 12.56 -5.55
C PRO A 2 9.76 13.27 -4.81
N LEU A 3 8.74 12.52 -4.40
CA LEU A 3 7.69 13.04 -3.54
C LEU A 3 8.24 12.99 -2.12
N ASN A 4 8.79 14.10 -1.62
CA ASN A 4 9.13 14.29 -0.21
C ASN A 4 7.84 14.33 0.61
N LEU A 5 7.24 13.17 0.84
CA LEU A 5 6.20 13.02 1.86
C LEU A 5 6.89 12.66 3.17
N ASP A 6 6.75 13.53 4.16
CA ASP A 6 7.14 13.23 5.53
C ASP A 6 6.09 12.30 6.15
N VAL A 7 6.39 11.01 6.10
CA VAL A 7 5.63 9.94 6.76
C VAL A 7 6.56 9.18 7.68
N ASP A 8 5.99 8.60 8.73
CA ASP A 8 6.78 7.87 9.73
C ASP A 8 6.99 6.42 9.27
N VAL A 9 6.04 5.86 8.52
CA VAL A 9 6.10 4.49 8.00
C VAL A 9 5.57 4.41 6.57
N VAL A 10 6.33 3.74 5.70
CA VAL A 10 5.83 3.29 4.39
C VAL A 10 5.62 1.78 4.40
N VAL A 11 4.42 1.34 4.00
CA VAL A 11 4.07 -0.08 3.85
C VAL A 11 3.93 -0.42 2.38
N VAL A 12 4.62 -1.46 1.92
CA VAL A 12 4.54 -1.93 0.53
C VAL A 12 3.56 -3.10 0.45
N GLY A 13 2.43 -2.87 -0.23
CA GLY A 13 1.31 -3.78 -0.37
C GLY A 13 0.24 -3.59 0.71
N PHE A 14 -1.02 -3.59 0.30
CA PHE A 14 -2.21 -3.47 1.14
C PHE A 14 -3.00 -4.77 1.19
N GLY A 15 -2.32 -5.92 1.20
CA GLY A 15 -2.90 -7.23 1.49
C GLY A 15 -3.29 -7.38 2.98
N MET A 16 -3.49 -8.62 3.46
CA MET A 16 -3.78 -8.86 4.89
C MET A 16 -2.70 -8.29 5.81
N ALA A 17 -1.43 -8.68 5.57
CA ALA A 17 -0.30 -8.26 6.39
C ALA A 17 -0.12 -6.73 6.34
N GLY A 18 -0.12 -6.15 5.15
CA GLY A 18 0.06 -4.71 4.98
C GLY A 18 -1.07 -3.89 5.61
N ALA A 19 -2.33 -4.31 5.45
CA ALA A 19 -3.47 -3.62 6.06
C ALA A 19 -3.44 -3.73 7.59
N ALA A 20 -3.10 -4.90 8.14
CA ALA A 20 -2.96 -5.08 9.59
C ALA A 20 -1.80 -4.27 10.17
N ALA A 21 -0.63 -4.29 9.53
CA ALA A 21 0.53 -3.51 9.94
C ALA A 21 0.25 -2.00 9.90
N SER A 22 -0.43 -1.54 8.85
CA SER A 22 -0.79 -0.12 8.71
C SER A 22 -1.79 0.33 9.78
N LEU A 23 -2.80 -0.50 10.05
CA LEU A 23 -3.77 -0.24 11.11
C LEU A 23 -3.09 -0.18 12.49
N ALA A 24 -2.21 -1.13 12.79
CA ALA A 24 -1.48 -1.16 14.05
C ALA A 24 -0.58 0.07 14.21
N ALA A 25 0.24 0.38 13.21
CA ALA A 25 1.14 1.54 13.26
C ALA A 25 0.37 2.88 13.36
N THR A 26 -0.74 3.02 12.64
CA THR A 26 -1.57 4.24 12.72
C THR A 26 -2.23 4.39 14.08
N ARG A 27 -2.68 3.28 14.70
CA ARG A 27 -3.22 3.30 16.07
C ARG A 27 -2.17 3.67 17.12
N ASP A 28 -0.91 3.42 16.83
CA ASP A 28 0.23 3.86 17.65
C ASP A 28 0.67 5.30 17.34
N GLY A 29 -0.09 6.01 16.50
CA GLY A 29 0.13 7.42 16.18
C GLY A 29 1.04 7.71 14.98
N ALA A 30 1.50 6.68 14.27
CA ALA A 30 2.35 6.87 13.09
C ALA A 30 1.56 7.41 11.89
N ARG A 31 2.18 8.31 11.11
CA ARG A 31 1.69 8.72 9.79
C ARG A 31 2.08 7.67 8.77
N VAL A 32 1.11 6.84 8.36
CA VAL A 32 1.35 5.69 7.49
C VAL A 32 0.93 5.97 6.04
N LEU A 33 1.82 5.64 5.10
CA LEU A 33 1.53 5.58 3.68
C LEU A 33 1.68 4.14 3.16
N VAL A 34 0.65 3.63 2.51
CA VAL A 34 0.69 2.34 1.82
C VAL A 34 0.87 2.54 0.33
N LEU A 35 1.81 1.82 -0.27
CA LEU A 35 2.02 1.73 -1.71
C LEU A 35 1.55 0.36 -2.18
N ASP A 36 0.51 0.30 -3.01
CA ASP A 36 -0.01 -0.96 -3.54
C ASP A 36 -0.17 -0.89 -5.06
N GLN A 37 0.03 -2.02 -5.74
CA GLN A 37 -0.08 -2.08 -7.20
C GLN A 37 -1.54 -2.14 -7.68
N ASP A 38 -2.43 -2.82 -6.95
CA ASP A 38 -3.69 -3.37 -7.48
C ASP A 38 -4.85 -3.48 -6.49
N PHE A 39 -4.79 -2.83 -5.34
CA PHE A 39 -5.81 -3.03 -4.30
C PHE A 39 -7.24 -2.68 -4.78
N LEU A 40 -7.39 -1.59 -5.55
CA LEU A 40 -8.70 -1.19 -6.10
C LEU A 40 -9.20 -2.13 -7.21
N THR A 41 -8.31 -2.65 -8.04
CA THR A 41 -8.61 -3.66 -9.07
C THR A 41 -9.06 -4.97 -8.43
N ARG A 42 -8.39 -5.40 -7.33
CA ARG A 42 -8.83 -6.56 -6.56
C ARG A 42 -10.21 -6.35 -5.91
N ARG A 43 -10.53 -5.17 -5.37
CA ARG A 43 -11.85 -4.88 -4.77
C ARG A 43 -13.01 -5.12 -5.76
N ARG A 44 -12.83 -4.75 -7.03
CA ARG A 44 -13.81 -5.02 -8.10
C ARG A 44 -13.90 -6.51 -8.46
N SER A 45 -12.78 -7.20 -8.53
CA SER A 45 -12.76 -8.65 -8.81
C SER A 45 -13.28 -9.51 -7.65
N SER A 46 -13.08 -9.08 -6.40
CA SER A 46 -13.62 -9.74 -5.20
C SER A 46 -15.12 -9.54 -5.06
N ALA A 47 -15.66 -8.38 -5.44
CA ALA A 47 -17.11 -8.18 -5.51
C ALA A 47 -17.79 -9.17 -6.47
N ARG A 48 -17.13 -9.54 -7.59
CA ARG A 48 -17.63 -10.57 -8.52
C ARG A 48 -17.47 -12.02 -8.00
N ARG A 49 -16.60 -12.27 -7.00
CA ARG A 49 -16.41 -13.59 -6.35
C ARG A 49 -17.06 -13.69 -4.96
N ALA A 50 -17.74 -12.63 -4.49
CA ALA A 50 -18.31 -12.51 -3.15
C ALA A 50 -19.51 -13.43 -2.87
N GLY A 51 -19.74 -14.45 -3.70
CA GLY A 51 -20.60 -15.59 -3.36
C GLY A 51 -19.97 -16.61 -2.40
N ARG A 52 -18.70 -16.44 -1.96
CA ARG A 52 -18.03 -17.35 -1.01
C ARG A 52 -17.21 -16.62 0.06
N SER A 53 -17.82 -16.39 1.22
CA SER A 53 -17.36 -16.43 2.63
C SER A 53 -15.90 -16.17 3.08
N GLY A 54 -14.88 -15.98 2.23
CA GLY A 54 -13.46 -15.92 2.66
C GLY A 54 -12.81 -14.54 2.64
N ASN A 55 -13.50 -13.50 2.16
CA ASN A 55 -12.90 -12.19 1.87
C ASN A 55 -13.44 -11.03 2.74
N SER A 56 -14.31 -11.33 3.73
CA SER A 56 -14.87 -10.32 4.64
C SER A 56 -13.82 -9.78 5.60
N ALA A 57 -13.07 -10.66 6.29
CA ALA A 57 -12.06 -10.23 7.26
C ALA A 57 -10.99 -9.31 6.63
N LEU A 58 -10.52 -9.59 5.41
CA LEU A 58 -9.60 -8.70 4.70
C LEU A 58 -10.24 -7.36 4.36
N ALA A 59 -11.50 -7.36 3.93
CA ALA A 59 -12.23 -6.14 3.65
C ALA A 59 -12.42 -5.30 4.91
N ASP A 60 -12.73 -5.94 6.04
CA ASP A 60 -12.96 -5.29 7.34
C ASP A 60 -11.67 -4.68 7.90
N VAL A 61 -10.54 -5.39 7.83
CA VAL A 61 -9.23 -4.87 8.25
C VAL A 61 -8.83 -3.67 7.38
N ARG A 62 -9.06 -3.75 6.06
CA ARG A 62 -8.76 -2.63 5.16
C ARG A 62 -9.67 -1.43 5.41
N ALA A 63 -10.97 -1.65 5.64
CA ALA A 63 -11.90 -0.58 6.02
C ALA A 63 -11.45 0.09 7.32
N SER A 64 -11.16 -0.71 8.35
CA SER A 64 -10.66 -0.22 9.64
C SER A 64 -9.36 0.57 9.50
N ALA A 65 -8.44 0.13 8.63
CA ALA A 65 -7.19 0.85 8.34
C ALA A 65 -7.45 2.22 7.71
N LEU A 66 -8.34 2.27 6.70
CA LEU A 66 -8.72 3.53 6.04
C LEU A 66 -9.43 4.48 7.01
N ASP A 67 -10.37 3.97 7.81
CA ASP A 67 -11.11 4.75 8.82
C ASP A 67 -10.18 5.28 9.91
N ALA A 68 -9.11 4.56 10.24
CA ALA A 68 -8.07 5.01 11.16
C ALA A 68 -7.14 6.10 10.58
N GLY A 69 -7.23 6.39 9.28
CA GLY A 69 -6.45 7.44 8.62
C GLY A 69 -5.24 6.97 7.80
N VAL A 70 -5.10 5.66 7.55
CA VAL A 70 -4.05 5.13 6.67
C VAL A 70 -4.23 5.69 5.25
N GLN A 71 -3.18 6.31 4.71
CA GLN A 71 -3.19 6.77 3.32
C GLN A 71 -2.78 5.63 2.39
N VAL A 72 -3.53 5.40 1.32
CA VAL A 72 -3.22 4.34 0.35
C VAL A 72 -3.06 4.92 -1.04
N ARG A 73 -1.90 4.69 -1.66
CA ARG A 73 -1.62 4.97 -3.07
C ARG A 73 -1.63 3.67 -3.84
N THR A 74 -2.58 3.57 -4.76
CA THR A 74 -2.68 2.40 -5.67
C THR A 74 -2.01 2.67 -7.00
N GLY A 75 -1.78 1.61 -7.80
CA GLY A 75 -1.02 1.74 -9.04
C GLY A 75 0.41 2.20 -8.78
N CYS A 76 1.02 1.80 -7.66
CA CYS A 76 2.39 2.15 -7.32
C CYS A 76 3.22 0.88 -7.11
N ARG A 77 4.46 0.89 -7.60
CA ARG A 77 5.44 -0.18 -7.35
C ARG A 77 6.68 0.40 -6.71
N ALA A 78 6.90 0.07 -5.44
CA ALA A 78 8.19 0.27 -4.79
C ALA A 78 9.27 -0.54 -5.52
N HIS A 79 10.46 0.05 -5.72
CA HIS A 79 11.57 -0.58 -6.44
C HIS A 79 12.93 -0.45 -5.76
N GLU A 80 13.09 0.45 -4.79
CA GLU A 80 14.35 0.59 -4.06
C GLU A 80 14.13 1.08 -2.62
N LEU A 81 15.04 0.74 -1.72
CA LEU A 81 15.14 1.34 -0.39
C LEU A 81 16.14 2.49 -0.44
N VAL A 82 15.78 3.63 0.15
CA VAL A 82 16.68 4.76 0.30
C VAL A 82 17.43 4.60 1.61
N VAL A 83 18.75 4.41 1.56
CA VAL A 83 19.58 4.19 2.75
C VAL A 83 20.54 5.37 2.94
N VAL A 84 20.52 5.97 4.13
CA VAL A 84 21.39 7.09 4.51
C VAL A 84 22.12 6.72 5.79
N GLY A 85 23.44 6.76 5.78
CA GLY A 85 24.24 6.43 6.98
C GLY A 85 24.08 4.98 7.48
N GLY A 86 23.62 4.06 6.64
CA GLY A 86 23.33 2.67 7.03
C GLY A 86 21.90 2.44 7.52
N GLU A 87 21.08 3.48 7.61
CA GLU A 87 19.69 3.40 8.03
C GLU A 87 18.71 3.60 6.86
N ILE A 88 17.57 2.92 6.90
CA ILE A 88 16.51 3.10 5.90
C ILE A 88 15.80 4.43 6.17
N SER A 89 15.90 5.34 5.22
CA SER A 89 15.30 6.68 5.27
C SER A 89 14.09 6.83 4.35
N GLY A 90 13.82 5.87 3.47
CA GLY A 90 12.67 5.92 2.58
C GLY A 90 12.60 4.78 1.57
N VAL A 91 11.70 4.94 0.60
CA VAL A 91 11.49 3.98 -0.49
C VAL A 91 11.28 4.73 -1.81
N GLY A 92 11.99 4.33 -2.86
CA GLY A 92 11.71 4.77 -4.22
C GLY A 92 10.59 3.94 -4.82
N TYR A 93 9.64 4.60 -5.50
CA TYR A 93 8.53 3.93 -6.17
C TYR A 93 8.15 4.63 -7.47
N ALA A 94 7.60 3.83 -8.40
CA ALA A 94 7.07 4.30 -9.66
C ALA A 94 5.54 4.20 -9.67
N THR A 95 4.88 5.18 -10.28
CA THR A 95 3.46 5.08 -10.62
C THR A 95 3.31 4.24 -11.88
N LEU A 96 2.40 3.27 -11.85
CA LEU A 96 2.08 2.36 -12.94
C LEU A 96 1.03 2.99 -13.86
N PRO A 97 1.11 2.75 -15.17
CA PRO A 97 0.06 3.18 -16.09
C PRO A 97 -1.29 2.51 -15.77
N PRO A 98 -2.42 3.15 -16.12
CA PRO A 98 -3.72 2.50 -16.03
C PRO A 98 -3.73 1.21 -16.87
N GLY A 99 -3.92 0.05 -16.23
CA GLY A 99 -3.91 -1.26 -16.92
C GLY A 99 -2.74 -2.19 -16.58
N GLY A 100 -1.78 -1.77 -15.75
CA GLY A 100 -0.93 -2.70 -14.97
C GLY A 100 0.16 -3.46 -15.73
N ALA A 101 0.53 -3.06 -16.95
CA ALA A 101 1.71 -3.61 -17.60
C ALA A 101 2.95 -2.76 -17.26
N PRO A 102 3.97 -3.31 -16.58
CA PRO A 102 5.22 -2.60 -16.37
C PRO A 102 5.99 -2.53 -17.70
N THR A 103 6.20 -1.33 -18.22
CA THR A 103 7.31 -1.12 -19.16
C THR A 103 8.61 -1.26 -18.37
N ALA A 104 9.52 -2.10 -18.87
CA ALA A 104 10.77 -2.53 -18.23
C ALA A 104 11.83 -1.42 -18.03
N ALA A 105 11.43 -0.25 -17.58
CA ALA A 105 12.29 0.92 -17.49
C ALA A 105 11.98 1.75 -16.24
N TYR A 106 12.26 1.20 -15.06
CA TYR A 106 12.55 2.00 -13.88
C TYR A 106 13.70 1.31 -13.16
N ARG A 107 14.92 1.75 -13.50
CA ARG A 107 16.15 1.53 -12.74
C ARG A 107 16.36 2.73 -11.86
#